data_AF-A0A0F8VRC3-F1
#
_entry.id   AF-A0A0F8VRC3-F1
#
_cell.length_a   1.000
_cell.length_b   1.000
_cell.length_c   1.000
_cell.angle_alpha   90.00
_cell.angle_beta   90.00
_cell.angle_gamma   90.00
#
_symmetry.space_group_name_H-M   'P 1'
#
loop_
_entity.id
_entity.type
_entity.pdbx_description
1 polymer ?
#
loop_
_entity_poly.entity_id
_entity_poly.type
_entity_poly.pdbx_seq_one_letter_code
_entity_poly.pdbx_strand_id
1 'polypeptide(L)'
;MEASFGKSLSEAEKSAESIKKPKVEVSDADLSQKEQLLRIADVSPRAAVVEAWTLIETAAMKNSLTSGVALKRTNPKMILDNLSASGKFSPESIELINQLRQIRNKASHLPDFAISQSEAERYLDLAVKSAAVIGATVS
;
A
#
# COMPACT_ATOMS: atom_id res chain seq x y z
N MET A 1 -17.66 1.45 -19.06
CA MET A 1 -17.94 0.82 -17.75
C MET A 1 -16.60 0.77 -16.99
N GLU A 2 -16.14 1.92 -16.50
CA GLU A 2 -14.81 2.10 -15.88
C GLU A 2 -14.90 2.21 -14.34
N ALA A 3 -16.04 1.82 -13.76
CA ALA A 3 -16.45 2.23 -12.42
C ALA A 3 -15.90 1.39 -11.25
N SER A 4 -15.09 0.34 -11.47
CA SER A 4 -14.67 -0.55 -10.38
C SER A 4 -13.37 -0.10 -9.70
N PHE A 5 -12.38 0.38 -10.46
CA PHE A 5 -11.07 0.76 -9.90
C PHE A 5 -11.16 2.08 -9.14
N GLY A 6 -11.54 3.16 -9.83
CA GLY A 6 -11.71 4.48 -9.22
C GLY A 6 -12.66 4.47 -8.02
N LYS A 7 -13.74 3.67 -8.05
CA LYS A 7 -14.63 3.50 -6.88
C LYS A 7 -13.91 2.86 -5.69
N SER A 8 -13.22 1.74 -5.89
CA SER A 8 -12.45 1.09 -4.82
C SER A 8 -11.35 2.02 -4.29
N LEU A 9 -10.77 2.85 -5.14
CA LEU A 9 -9.76 3.82 -4.73
C LEU A 9 -10.35 4.94 -3.87
N SER A 10 -11.50 5.50 -4.27
CA SER A 10 -12.22 6.49 -3.47
C SER A 10 -12.68 5.93 -2.12
N GLU A 11 -13.01 4.64 -2.03
CA GLU A 11 -13.29 3.97 -0.75
C GLU A 11 -12.03 3.85 0.12
N ALA A 12 -10.87 3.56 -0.49
CA ALA A 12 -9.60 3.51 0.22
C ALA A 12 -9.16 4.89 0.74
N GLU A 13 -9.37 5.96 -0.05
CA GLU A 13 -9.08 7.33 0.39
C GLU A 13 -9.88 7.72 1.62
N LYS A 14 -11.17 7.39 1.67
CA LYS A 14 -12.02 7.62 2.85
C LYS A 14 -11.50 6.92 4.09
N SER A 15 -11.07 5.66 3.96
CA SER A 15 -10.44 4.94 5.08
C SER A 15 -9.16 5.63 5.52
N ALA A 16 -8.39 6.18 4.57
CA ALA A 16 -7.15 6.87 4.86
C ALA A 16 -7.36 8.21 5.59
N GLU A 17 -8.47 8.93 5.39
CA GLU A 17 -8.75 10.21 6.07
C GLU A 17 -8.76 10.07 7.61
N SER A 18 -9.27 8.95 8.10
CA SER A 18 -9.35 8.64 9.54
C SER A 18 -8.01 8.22 10.17
N ILE A 19 -6.99 7.95 9.34
CA ILE A 19 -5.67 7.53 9.82
C ILE A 19 -4.81 8.76 10.09
N LYS A 20 -4.42 8.95 11.36
CA LYS A 20 -3.45 9.96 11.77
C LYS A 20 -2.17 9.81 10.96
N LYS A 21 -1.69 10.91 10.36
CA LYS A 21 -0.41 10.92 9.65
C LYS A 21 0.70 10.56 10.65
N PRO A 22 1.45 9.47 10.44
CA PRO A 22 2.58 9.16 11.29
C PRO A 22 3.63 10.27 11.17
N LYS A 23 4.29 10.61 12.28
CA LYS A 23 5.37 11.62 12.34
C LYS A 23 6.71 11.02 11.90
N VAL A 24 6.69 10.13 10.89
CA VAL A 24 7.90 9.50 10.36
C VAL A 24 8.48 10.42 9.31
N GLU A 25 9.76 10.74 9.46
CA GLU A 25 10.51 11.42 8.41
C GLU A 25 10.69 10.46 7.24
N VAL A 26 10.13 10.83 6.08
CA VAL A 26 10.30 10.08 4.84
C VAL A 26 11.78 10.12 4.49
N SER A 27 12.43 8.96 4.32
CA SER A 27 13.85 8.93 3.98
C SER A 27 14.07 9.30 2.51
N ASP A 28 15.28 9.77 2.16
CA ASP A 28 15.66 10.04 0.76
C ASP A 28 15.47 8.81 -0.14
N ALA A 29 15.66 7.60 0.40
CA ALA A 29 15.43 6.36 -0.32
C ALA A 29 13.93 6.14 -0.62
N ASP A 30 13.05 6.46 0.33
CA ASP A 30 11.59 6.36 0.13
C ASP A 30 11.10 7.39 -0.90
N LEU A 31 11.68 8.61 -0.89
CA LEU A 31 11.40 9.63 -1.90
C LEU A 31 11.84 9.18 -3.29
N SER A 32 13.07 8.67 -3.42
CA SER A 32 13.60 8.17 -4.68
C SER A 32 12.76 7.02 -5.25
N GLN A 33 12.31 6.09 -4.39
CA GLN A 33 11.43 4.99 -4.79
C GLN A 33 10.05 5.49 -5.23
N LYS A 34 9.49 6.49 -4.54
CA LYS A 34 8.23 7.13 -4.97
C LYS A 34 8.37 7.79 -6.34
N GLU A 35 9.44 8.53 -6.58
CA GLU A 35 9.69 9.17 -7.89
C GLU A 35 9.84 8.15 -9.02
N GLN A 36 10.48 7.01 -8.75
CA GLN A 36 10.56 5.91 -9.71
C GLN A 36 9.17 5.35 -10.03
N LEU A 37 8.32 5.16 -9.02
CA LEU A 37 6.94 4.67 -9.21
C LEU A 37 6.07 5.66 -9.98
N LEU A 38 6.27 6.97 -9.80
CA LEU A 38 5.61 8.01 -10.61
C LEU A 38 6.02 7.92 -12.10
N ARG A 39 7.31 7.72 -12.38
CA ARG A 39 7.78 7.49 -13.77
C ARG A 39 7.19 6.21 -14.37
N ILE A 40 7.00 5.16 -13.56
CA ILE A 40 6.33 3.95 -14.02
C ILE A 40 4.85 4.24 -14.28
N ALA A 41 4.18 5.07 -13.48
CA ALA A 41 2.77 5.39 -13.66
C ALA A 41 2.49 6.11 -14.98
N ASP A 42 3.44 6.93 -15.44
CA ASP A 42 3.39 7.60 -16.75
C ASP A 42 3.40 6.61 -17.93
N VAL A 43 4.22 5.55 -17.84
CA VAL A 43 4.38 4.55 -18.91
C VAL A 43 3.38 3.39 -18.79
N SER A 44 3.13 2.93 -17.57
CA SER A 44 2.27 1.81 -17.23
C SER A 44 1.64 2.00 -15.84
N PRO A 45 0.47 2.65 -15.77
CA PRO A 45 -0.27 2.85 -14.52
C PRO A 45 -0.51 1.55 -13.76
N ARG A 46 -0.78 0.47 -14.49
CA ARG A 46 -0.95 -0.87 -13.92
C ARG A 46 0.32 -1.40 -13.26
N ALA A 47 1.47 -1.29 -13.93
CA ALA A 47 2.73 -1.73 -13.34
C ALA A 47 3.05 -0.92 -12.07
N ALA A 48 2.80 0.38 -12.08
CA ALA A 48 2.99 1.24 -10.91
C ALA A 48 2.15 0.80 -9.72
N VAL A 49 0.87 0.45 -9.91
CA VAL A 49 0.00 -0.06 -8.84
C VAL A 49 0.52 -1.38 -8.27
N VAL A 50 0.95 -2.30 -9.13
CA VAL A 50 1.47 -3.61 -8.69
C VAL A 50 2.79 -3.44 -7.92
N GLU A 51 3.69 -2.59 -8.43
CA GLU A 51 5.00 -2.34 -7.85
C GLU A 51 4.91 -1.52 -6.55
N ALA A 52 3.98 -0.57 -6.45
CA ALA A 52 3.80 0.25 -5.24
C ALA A 52 3.42 -0.59 -4.00
N TRP A 53 2.86 -1.79 -4.18
CA TRP A 53 2.60 -2.71 -3.07
C TRP A 53 3.88 -3.14 -2.34
N THR A 54 5.03 -3.20 -3.03
CA THR A 54 6.32 -3.59 -2.43
C THR A 54 6.76 -2.67 -1.29
N LEU A 55 6.29 -1.41 -1.27
CA LEU A 55 6.49 -0.48 -0.16
C LEU A 55 5.88 -1.02 1.14
N ILE A 56 4.64 -1.51 1.06
CA ILE A 56 3.90 -2.09 2.19
C ILE A 56 4.57 -3.40 2.64
N GLU A 57 4.99 -4.24 1.68
CA GLU A 57 5.68 -5.50 2.00
C GLU A 57 7.00 -5.24 2.73
N THR A 58 7.78 -4.29 2.23
CA THR A 58 9.07 -3.92 2.83
C THR A 58 8.87 -3.36 4.25
N ALA A 59 7.89 -2.49 4.45
CA ALA A 59 7.58 -1.95 5.76
C ALA A 59 7.12 -3.04 6.73
N ALA A 60 6.26 -3.96 6.28
CA ALA A 60 5.77 -5.07 7.10
C ALA A 60 6.90 -6.06 7.46
N MET A 61 7.80 -6.35 6.51
CA MET A 61 8.99 -7.18 6.77
C MET A 61 9.89 -6.52 7.81
N LYS A 62 10.19 -5.22 7.68
CA LYS A 62 10.96 -4.49 8.71
C LYS A 62 10.29 -4.56 10.08
N ASN A 63 8.97 -4.32 10.15
CA ASN A 63 8.19 -4.35 11.39
C ASN A 63 8.16 -5.73 12.08
N SER A 64 8.05 -6.80 11.28
CA SER A 64 8.05 -8.18 11.77
C SER A 64 9.43 -8.62 12.28
N LEU A 65 10.50 -8.25 11.57
CA LEU A 65 11.89 -8.48 12.01
C LEU A 65 12.17 -7.83 13.37
N THR A 66 11.77 -6.58 13.56
CA THR A 66 11.92 -5.89 14.86
C THR A 66 11.04 -6.47 15.96
N SER A 67 9.94 -7.13 15.60
CA SER A 67 9.06 -7.83 16.56
C SER A 67 9.50 -9.29 16.83
N GLY A 68 10.61 -9.76 16.25
CA GLY A 68 11.13 -11.12 16.42
C GLY A 68 10.35 -12.20 15.65
N VAL A 69 9.46 -11.82 14.73
CA VAL A 69 8.66 -12.73 13.90
C VAL A 69 9.28 -12.80 12.50
N ALA A 70 9.88 -13.95 12.16
CA ALA A 70 10.47 -14.13 10.83
C ALA A 70 9.40 -14.49 9.78
N LEU A 71 9.04 -13.52 8.92
CA LEU A 71 8.19 -13.79 7.75
C LEU A 71 9.01 -14.46 6.64
N LYS A 72 8.87 -15.78 6.45
CA LYS A 72 9.67 -16.56 5.48
C LYS A 72 9.21 -16.43 4.02
N ARG A 73 7.94 -16.13 3.76
CA ARG A 73 7.36 -15.78 2.45
C ARG A 73 6.07 -15.01 2.70
N THR A 74 5.91 -13.86 2.08
CA THR A 74 4.75 -12.99 2.33
C THR A 74 3.79 -13.03 1.15
N ASN A 75 2.76 -13.85 1.25
CA ASN A 75 1.56 -13.61 0.47
C ASN A 75 0.95 -12.27 0.93
N PRO A 76 0.46 -11.39 0.04
CA PRO A 76 -0.21 -10.15 0.43
C PRO A 76 -1.29 -10.31 1.50
N LYS A 77 -2.00 -11.44 1.50
CA LYS A 77 -2.97 -11.78 2.56
C LYS A 77 -2.30 -12.09 3.90
N MET A 78 -1.17 -12.80 3.90
CA MET A 78 -0.43 -13.08 5.13
C MET A 78 0.12 -11.79 5.75
N ILE A 79 0.53 -10.81 4.96
CA ILE A 79 0.93 -9.50 5.50
C ILE A 79 -0.23 -8.87 6.29
N LEU A 80 -1.41 -8.81 5.67
CA LEU A 80 -2.61 -8.27 6.32
C LEU A 80 -2.95 -9.03 7.61
N ASP A 81 -2.94 -10.36 7.55
CA ASP A 81 -3.29 -11.22 8.69
C ASP A 81 -2.27 -11.01 9.85
N ASN A 82 -0.98 -10.89 9.56
CA ASN A 82 0.05 -10.62 10.56
C ASN A 82 -0.07 -9.20 11.17
N LEU A 83 -0.29 -8.18 10.35
CA LEU A 83 -0.48 -6.82 10.84
C LEU A 83 -1.72 -6.75 11.74
N SER A 84 -2.83 -7.37 11.35
CA SER A 84 -4.05 -7.46 12.17
C SER A 84 -3.80 -8.20 13.49
N ALA A 85 -3.15 -9.36 13.43
CA ALA A 85 -2.85 -10.18 14.62
C ALA A 85 -1.89 -9.49 15.61
N SER A 86 -1.07 -8.54 15.15
CA SER A 86 -0.16 -7.80 16.03
C SER A 86 -0.88 -6.93 17.07
N GLY A 87 -2.14 -6.54 16.82
CA GLY A 87 -2.91 -5.63 17.69
C GLY A 87 -2.36 -4.20 17.76
N LYS A 88 -1.33 -3.86 16.98
CA LYS A 88 -0.65 -2.54 17.02
C LYS A 88 -1.30 -1.48 16.11
N PHE A 89 -2.18 -1.90 15.21
CA PHE A 89 -2.75 -1.05 14.16
C PHE A 89 -4.23 -0.79 14.41
N SER A 90 -4.69 0.40 14.04
CA SER A 90 -6.11 0.74 14.13
C SER A 90 -6.93 -0.05 13.10
N PRO A 91 -8.23 -0.29 13.34
CA PRO A 91 -9.12 -0.96 12.38
C PRO A 91 -9.11 -0.30 11.00
N GLU A 92 -9.05 1.03 10.95
CA GLU A 92 -9.02 1.82 9.71
C GLU A 92 -7.71 1.61 8.94
N SER A 93 -6.59 1.44 9.64
CA SER A 93 -5.29 1.14 9.02
C SER A 93 -5.29 -0.26 8.40
N ILE A 94 -5.87 -1.24 9.11
CA ILE A 94 -6.01 -2.61 8.60
C ILE A 94 -6.96 -2.65 7.39
N GLU A 95 -8.08 -1.91 7.45
CA GLU A 95 -9.02 -1.82 6.34
C GLU A 95 -8.39 -1.18 5.10
N LEU A 96 -7.67 -0.07 5.26
CA LEU A 96 -6.95 0.56 4.15
C LEU A 96 -5.98 -0.42 3.47
N ILE A 97 -5.16 -1.12 4.26
CA ILE A 97 -4.20 -2.10 3.72
C ILE A 97 -4.91 -3.24 2.99
N ASN A 98 -6.06 -3.70 3.51
CA ASN A 98 -6.88 -4.70 2.85
C ASN A 98 -7.47 -4.19 1.53
N GLN A 99 -7.97 -2.96 1.50
CA GLN A 99 -8.48 -2.33 0.27
C GLN A 99 -7.37 -2.19 -0.78
N LEU A 100 -6.18 -1.72 -0.40
CA LEU A 100 -5.03 -1.62 -1.31
C LEU A 100 -4.59 -2.98 -1.86
N ARG A 101 -4.62 -4.04 -1.03
CA ARG A 101 -4.37 -5.42 -1.47
C ARG A 101 -5.38 -5.87 -2.53
N GLN A 102 -6.67 -5.60 -2.30
CA GLN A 102 -7.72 -5.96 -3.26
C GLN A 102 -7.57 -5.20 -4.58
N ILE A 103 -7.26 -3.90 -4.52
CA ILE A 103 -7.01 -3.06 -5.70
C ILE A 103 -5.81 -3.58 -6.51
N ARG A 104 -4.68 -3.88 -5.85
CA ARG A 104 -3.51 -4.51 -6.51
C ARG A 104 -3.84 -5.85 -7.14
N ASN A 105 -4.64 -6.67 -6.47
CA ASN A 105 -5.07 -7.96 -7.00
C ASN A 105 -5.91 -7.79 -8.26
N LYS A 106 -6.85 -6.84 -8.27
CA LYS A 106 -7.62 -6.49 -9.48
C LYS A 106 -6.67 -6.07 -10.60
N ALA A 107 -5.71 -5.18 -10.31
CA ALA A 107 -4.76 -4.67 -11.30
C ALA A 107 -3.88 -5.77 -11.92
N SER A 108 -3.53 -6.79 -11.13
CA SER A 108 -2.69 -7.92 -11.56
C SER A 108 -3.45 -8.98 -12.37
N HIS A 109 -4.74 -9.21 -12.07
CA HIS A 109 -5.48 -10.37 -12.59
C HIS A 109 -6.55 -10.03 -13.64
N LEU A 110 -7.02 -8.78 -13.71
CA LEU A 110 -8.04 -8.39 -14.68
C LEU A 110 -7.42 -7.41 -15.70
N PRO A 111 -7.05 -7.90 -16.89
CA PRO A 111 -6.44 -7.08 -17.93
C PRO A 111 -7.42 -6.08 -18.56
N ASP A 112 -8.74 -6.35 -18.47
CA ASP A 112 -9.77 -5.66 -19.24
C ASP A 112 -10.14 -4.25 -18.75
N PHE A 113 -9.67 -3.80 -17.58
CA PHE A 113 -9.96 -2.46 -17.10
C PHE A 113 -8.79 -1.51 -17.30
N ALA A 114 -9.06 -0.32 -17.83
CA ALA A 114 -8.05 0.74 -17.89
C ALA A 114 -7.78 1.28 -16.48
N ILE A 115 -6.50 1.50 -16.16
CA ILE A 115 -6.07 2.28 -14.99
C ILE A 115 -5.46 3.54 -15.57
N SER A 116 -5.99 4.70 -15.18
CA SER A 116 -5.40 5.98 -15.57
C SER A 116 -4.15 6.27 -14.74
N GLN A 117 -3.26 7.11 -15.27
CA GLN A 117 -2.09 7.58 -14.53
C GLN A 117 -2.48 8.20 -13.19
N SER A 118 -3.49 9.07 -13.16
CA SER A 118 -3.95 9.73 -11.93
C SER A 118 -4.48 8.75 -10.89
N GLU A 119 -5.14 7.66 -11.30
CA GLU A 119 -5.55 6.59 -10.39
C GLU A 119 -4.36 5.82 -9.82
N ALA A 120 -3.31 5.58 -10.62
CA ALA A 120 -2.09 4.94 -10.14
C ALA A 120 -1.32 5.84 -9.15
N GLU A 121 -1.25 7.14 -9.42
CA GLU A 121 -0.63 8.13 -8.52
C GLU A 121 -1.36 8.21 -7.17
N ARG A 122 -2.70 8.26 -7.20
CA ARG A 122 -3.53 8.20 -5.99
C ARG A 122 -3.31 6.90 -5.19
N TYR A 123 -3.21 5.76 -5.88
CA TYR A 123 -2.87 4.50 -5.23
C TYR A 123 -1.49 4.54 -4.58
N LEU A 124 -0.50 5.09 -5.27
CA LEU A 124 0.87 5.25 -4.77
C LEU A 124 0.92 6.09 -3.49
N ASP A 125 0.19 7.21 -3.44
CA ASP A 125 0.11 8.03 -2.23
C ASP A 125 -0.46 7.27 -1.03
N LEU A 126 -1.50 6.46 -1.26
CA LEU A 126 -2.07 5.60 -0.22
C LEU A 126 -1.08 4.50 0.21
N ALA A 127 -0.36 3.89 -0.73
CA ALA A 127 0.64 2.86 -0.42
C ALA A 127 1.80 3.42 0.40
N VAL A 128 2.31 4.61 0.06
CA VAL A 128 3.33 5.33 0.84
C VAL A 128 2.81 5.65 2.24
N LYS A 129 1.57 6.13 2.36
CA LYS A 129 0.95 6.39 3.67
C LYS A 129 0.84 5.12 4.51
N SER A 130 0.38 4.02 3.94
CA SER A 130 0.29 2.73 4.64
C SER A 130 1.66 2.20 5.07
N ALA A 131 2.67 2.29 4.21
CA ALA A 131 4.04 1.89 4.54
C ALA A 131 4.61 2.73 5.70
N ALA A 132 4.37 4.04 5.70
CA ALA A 132 4.78 4.92 6.79
C ALA A 132 4.10 4.57 8.12
N VAL A 133 2.80 4.23 8.09
CA VAL A 133 2.06 3.79 9.29
C VAL A 133 2.64 2.50 9.84
N ILE A 134 2.96 1.53 8.97
CA ILE A 134 3.59 0.27 9.37
C ILE A 134 4.97 0.52 9.99
N GLY A 135 5.79 1.36 9.35
CA GLY A 135 7.12 1.71 9.85
C GLY A 135 7.11 2.47 11.18
N ALA A 136 6.14 3.36 11.40
CA ALA A 136 6.05 4.18 12.61
C ALA A 136 5.88 3.37 13.90
N THR A 137 5.27 2.19 13.83
CA THR A 137 5.02 1.32 14.99
C THR A 137 6.27 0.55 15.45
N VAL A 138 7.41 0.77 14.79
CA VAL A 138 8.71 0.16 15.10
C VAL A 138 9.59 1.05 15.99
N SER A 139 9.21 2.32 16.19
CA SER A 139 9.95 3.30 17.01
C SER A 139 9.47 3.36 18.45
#